data_AF-A0A7Z8QGX0-F1
#
_entry.id   AF-A0A7Z8QGX0-F1
#
_cell.length_a   1.000
_cell.length_b   1.000
_cell.length_c   1.000
_cell.angle_alpha   90.00
_cell.angle_beta   90.00
_cell.angle_gamma   90.00
#
_symmetry.space_group_name_H-M   'P 1'
#
loop_
_entity.id
_entity.type
_entity.pdbx_description
1 polymer ?
#
loop_
_entity_poly.entity_id
_entity_poly.type
_entity_poly.pdbx_seq_one_letter_code
_entity_poly.pdbx_strand_id
1 'polypeptide(L)'
;MLPEEIKHLEFIQNIITRMNANSFQIKGWCIAIVSALLALYASTKNNYFFLSAIFPTTIFWFLDAYYLNQERKFRGLYNDIAGVTYEQKYIRLFAMRPDLYIGGKYSYLSSFISITIIKLYLGIVVILVGFFFIF
;
A
#
# COMPACT_ATOMS: atom_id res chain seq x y z
N MET A 1 -17.65 4.17 26.59
CA MET A 1 -16.45 3.43 26.19
C MET A 1 -15.54 3.34 27.40
N LEU A 2 -15.10 2.14 27.75
CA LEU A 2 -14.23 1.89 28.90
C LEU A 2 -12.79 2.36 28.59
N PRO A 3 -11.99 2.73 29.60
CA PRO A 3 -10.58 3.13 29.39
C PRO A 3 -9.76 2.08 28.62
N GLU A 4 -10.07 0.80 28.82
CA GLU A 4 -9.41 -0.31 28.14
C GLU A 4 -9.73 -0.37 26.64
N GLU A 5 -10.97 -0.05 26.26
CA GLU A 5 -11.41 0.02 24.86
C GLU A 5 -10.74 1.18 24.13
N ILE A 6 -10.61 2.33 24.80
CA ILE A 6 -9.87 3.49 24.26
C ILE A 6 -8.42 3.09 23.99
N LYS A 7 -7.78 2.42 24.94
CA LYS A 7 -6.41 1.93 24.79
C LYS A 7 -6.27 0.88 23.68
N HIS A 8 -7.27 0.02 23.50
CA HIS A 8 -7.31 -0.93 22.38
C HIS A 8 -7.40 -0.19 21.03
N LEU A 9 -8.25 0.83 20.92
CA LEU A 9 -8.33 1.69 19.73
C LEU A 9 -7.01 2.41 19.44
N GLU A 10 -6.32 2.93 20.46
CA GLU A 10 -5.00 3.55 20.31
C GLU A 10 -3.95 2.57 19.75
N PHE A 11 -3.94 1.32 20.23
CA PHE A 11 -3.04 0.30 19.69
C PHE A 11 -3.34 -0.02 18.21
N ILE A 12 -4.61 -0.08 17.83
CA ILE A 12 -5.00 -0.28 16.42
C ILE A 12 -4.60 0.94 15.59
N GLN A 13 -4.82 2.15 16.08
CA GLN A 13 -4.43 3.39 15.41
C GLN A 13 -2.91 3.43 15.17
N ASN A 14 -2.11 3.00 16.15
CA ASN A 14 -0.65 2.90 15.97
C ASN A 14 -0.27 1.96 14.83
N ILE A 15 -0.96 0.83 14.68
CA ILE A 15 -0.73 -0.09 13.56
C ILE A 15 -1.13 0.54 12.23
N ILE A 16 -2.28 1.21 12.16
CA ILE A 16 -2.75 1.93 10.96
C ILE A 16 -1.70 2.98 10.54
N THR A 17 -1.19 3.77 11.49
CA THR A 17 -0.14 4.76 11.22
C THR A 17 1.13 4.12 10.66
N ARG A 18 1.55 2.97 11.20
CA ARG A 18 2.70 2.21 10.68
C ARG A 18 2.46 1.69 9.26
N MET A 19 1.26 1.20 8.93
CA MET A 19 0.94 0.74 7.58
C MET A 19 0.98 1.89 6.57
N ASN A 20 0.44 3.06 6.92
CA ASN A 20 0.50 4.27 6.09
C ASN A 20 1.95 4.72 5.87
N ALA A 21 2.76 4.77 6.94
CA ALA A 21 4.18 5.12 6.84
C ALA A 21 4.95 4.17 5.92
N ASN A 22 4.75 2.85 6.03
CA ASN A 22 5.39 1.87 5.16
C ASN A 22 4.94 2.02 3.69
N SER A 23 3.65 2.25 3.44
CA SER A 23 3.12 2.52 2.09
C SER A 23 3.79 3.75 1.48
N PHE A 24 3.90 4.85 2.24
CA PHE A 24 4.57 6.07 1.78
C PHE A 24 6.06 5.84 1.48
N GLN A 25 6.78 5.14 2.35
CA GLN A 25 8.19 4.80 2.16
C GLN A 25 8.42 3.97 0.89
N ILE A 26 7.55 2.99 0.61
CA ILE A 26 7.63 2.15 -0.58
C ILE A 26 7.49 2.98 -1.86
N LYS A 27 6.56 3.93 -1.89
CA LYS A 27 6.40 4.86 -3.03
C LYS A 27 7.67 5.69 -3.22
N GLY A 28 8.24 6.20 -2.13
CA GLY A 28 9.49 6.97 -2.15
C GLY A 28 10.67 6.17 -2.70
N TRP A 29 10.88 4.94 -2.20
CA TRP A 29 11.94 4.05 -2.68
C TRP A 29 11.77 3.65 -4.14
N CYS A 30 10.53 3.43 -4.59
CA CYS A 30 10.23 3.16 -5.99
C CYS A 30 10.68 4.33 -6.87
N ILE A 31 10.32 5.57 -6.53
CA ILE A 31 10.70 6.77 -7.28
C ILE A 31 12.22 6.94 -7.29
N ALA A 32 12.88 6.75 -6.14
CA ALA A 32 14.33 6.86 -6.04
C ALA A 32 15.07 5.86 -6.95
N ILE A 33 14.69 4.59 -6.93
CA ILE A 33 15.30 3.54 -7.76
C ILE A 33 15.05 3.79 -9.25
N VAL A 34 13.81 4.16 -9.62
CA VAL A 34 13.50 4.51 -11.02
C VAL A 34 14.33 5.70 -11.48
N SER A 35 14.46 6.73 -10.65
CA SER A 35 15.26 7.93 -10.97
C SER A 35 16.76 7.59 -11.14
N ALA A 36 17.29 6.72 -10.28
CA ALA A 36 18.68 6.26 -10.39
C ALA A 36 18.92 5.48 -11.69
N LEU A 37 17.99 4.60 -12.09
CA LEU A 37 18.09 3.84 -13.35
C LEU A 37 17.97 4.75 -14.58
N LEU A 38 17.14 5.78 -14.53
CA LEU A 38 17.05 6.80 -15.58
C LEU A 38 18.33 7.64 -15.69
N ALA A 39 18.98 7.95 -14.56
CA ALA A 39 20.28 8.64 -14.57
C ALA A 39 21.40 7.77 -15.17
N LEU A 40 21.39 6.46 -14.90
CA LEU A 40 22.30 5.49 -15.53
C LEU A 40 22.05 5.36 -17.04
N TYR A 41 20.79 5.38 -17.47
CA TYR A 41 20.45 5.48 -18.89
C TYR A 41 21.05 6.74 -19.52
N ALA A 42 20.91 7.90 -18.87
CA ALA A 42 21.38 9.17 -19.43
C ALA A 42 22.89 9.16 -19.75
N SER A 43 23.67 8.39 -18.99
CA SER A 43 25.13 8.25 -19.10
C SER A 43 25.58 7.10 -20.00
N THR A 44 24.83 6.00 -20.07
CA THR A 44 25.21 4.80 -20.87
C THR A 44 24.50 4.70 -22.21
N LYS A 45 23.37 5.40 -22.41
CA LYS A 45 22.47 5.29 -23.56
C LYS A 45 21.96 3.87 -23.83
N ASN A 46 21.89 3.05 -22.79
CA ASN A 46 21.38 1.69 -22.88
C ASN A 46 19.87 1.62 -22.53
N ASN A 47 19.04 1.41 -23.54
CA ASN A 47 17.57 1.39 -23.38
C ASN A 47 17.05 0.24 -22.50
N TYR A 48 17.87 -0.80 -22.25
CA TYR A 48 17.50 -1.87 -21.32
C TYR A 48 17.31 -1.39 -19.87
N PHE A 49 17.81 -0.20 -19.51
CA PHE A 49 17.55 0.41 -18.20
C PHE A 49 16.08 0.80 -18.00
N PHE A 50 15.31 1.05 -19.07
CA PHE A 50 13.87 1.28 -18.94
C PHE A 50 13.13 0.01 -18.55
N LEU A 51 13.44 -1.13 -19.19
CA LEU A 51 12.88 -2.43 -18.81
C LEU A 51 13.31 -2.84 -17.40
N SER A 52 14.58 -2.61 -17.04
CA SER A 52 15.06 -2.94 -15.71
C SER A 52 14.38 -2.13 -14.61
N ALA A 53 13.92 -0.91 -14.89
CA ALA A 53 13.15 -0.07 -13.96
C ALA A 53 11.69 -0.53 -13.78
N ILE A 54 11.10 -1.22 -14.77
CA ILE A 54 9.75 -1.79 -14.66
C ILE A 54 9.73 -2.89 -13.58
N PHE A 55 10.78 -3.70 -13.50
CA PHE A 55 10.87 -4.80 -12.53
C PHE A 55 10.71 -4.35 -11.06
N PRO A 56 11.55 -3.46 -10.48
CA PRO A 56 11.36 -2.98 -9.12
C PRO A 56 10.05 -2.20 -8.96
N THR A 57 9.60 -1.47 -9.99
CA THR A 57 8.31 -0.76 -9.97
C THR A 57 7.15 -1.73 -9.72
N THR A 58 7.13 -2.87 -10.40
CA THR A 58 6.10 -3.89 -10.18
C THR A 58 6.17 -4.47 -8.76
N ILE A 59 7.35 -4.85 -8.27
CA ILE A 59 7.53 -5.38 -6.90
C ILE A 59 6.99 -4.38 -5.87
N PHE A 60 7.37 -3.11 -5.97
CA PHE A 60 6.90 -2.07 -5.06
C PHE A 60 5.39 -1.86 -5.15
N TRP A 61 4.77 -2.02 -6.33
CA TRP A 61 3.32 -1.96 -6.46
C TRP A 61 2.63 -3.08 -5.67
N PHE A 62 3.13 -4.32 -5.76
CA PHE A 62 2.58 -5.43 -4.97
C PHE A 62 2.74 -5.19 -3.46
N LEU A 63 3.90 -4.70 -3.02
CA LEU A 63 4.15 -4.41 -1.61
C LEU A 63 3.25 -3.26 -1.11
N ASP A 64 3.09 -2.20 -1.87
CA ASP A 64 2.21 -1.07 -1.50
C ASP A 64 0.74 -1.51 -1.39
N ALA A 65 0.28 -2.35 -2.32
CA ALA A 65 -1.05 -2.94 -2.27
C ALA A 65 -1.26 -3.81 -1.02
N TYR A 66 -0.23 -4.54 -0.59
CA TYR A 66 -0.25 -5.32 0.64
C TYR A 66 -0.42 -4.43 1.88
N TYR A 67 0.38 -3.36 2.01
CA TYR A 67 0.25 -2.45 3.16
C TYR A 67 -1.12 -1.76 3.20
N LEU A 68 -1.64 -1.32 2.05
CA LEU A 68 -2.99 -0.76 1.96
C LEU A 68 -4.06 -1.80 2.33
N ASN A 69 -3.89 -3.06 1.94
CA ASN A 69 -4.81 -4.13 2.34
C ASN A 69 -4.86 -4.32 3.86
N GLN A 70 -3.68 -4.38 4.50
CA GLN A 70 -3.59 -4.52 5.95
C GLN A 70 -4.18 -3.30 6.65
N GLU A 71 -3.87 -2.08 6.18
CA GLU A 71 -4.46 -0.84 6.70
C GLU A 71 -6.00 -0.88 6.67
N ARG A 72 -6.60 -1.29 5.55
CA ARG A 72 -8.06 -1.41 5.42
C ARG A 72 -8.64 -2.41 6.42
N LYS A 73 -7.99 -3.56 6.64
CA LYS A 73 -8.43 -4.56 7.64
C LYS A 73 -8.40 -3.98 9.05
N PHE A 74 -7.33 -3.28 9.42
CA PHE A 74 -7.22 -2.63 10.73
C PHE A 74 -8.22 -1.47 10.90
N ARG A 75 -8.54 -0.72 9.83
CA ARG A 75 -9.64 0.26 9.86
C ARG A 75 -11.00 -0.40 10.08
N GLY A 76 -11.23 -1.58 9.51
CA GLY A 76 -12.41 -2.39 9.82
C GLY A 76 -12.48 -2.76 11.30
N LEU A 77 -11.36 -3.26 11.85
CA LEU A 77 -11.24 -3.59 13.27
C LEU A 77 -11.51 -2.39 14.17
N TYR A 78 -10.94 -1.24 13.83
CA TYR A 78 -11.15 0.02 14.54
C TYR A 78 -12.63 0.41 14.55
N ASN A 79 -13.30 0.37 13.40
CA ASN A 79 -14.70 0.77 13.28
C ASN A 79 -15.65 -0.13 14.09
N ASP A 80 -15.37 -1.43 14.15
CA ASP A 80 -16.19 -2.37 14.91
C ASP A 80 -16.04 -2.14 16.43
N ILE A 81 -14.82 -1.91 16.93
CA ILE A 81 -14.57 -1.59 18.36
C ILE A 81 -15.10 -0.19 18.72
N ALA A 82 -15.00 0.77 17.80
CA ALA A 82 -15.52 2.12 18.01
C ALA A 82 -17.06 2.20 17.93
N GLY A 83 -17.73 1.11 17.55
CA GLY A 83 -19.18 1.03 17.44
C GLY A 83 -19.77 1.78 16.24
N VAL A 84 -18.95 2.06 15.21
CA VAL A 84 -19.36 2.80 14.00
C VAL A 84 -20.08 1.89 13.00
N THR A 85 -19.78 0.59 13.02
CA THR A 85 -20.40 -0.40 12.13
C THR A 85 -21.78 -0.83 12.65
N TYR A 86 -22.77 -0.97 11.76
CA TYR A 86 -24.12 -1.46 12.11
C TYR A 86 -24.13 -2.92 12.59
N GLU A 87 -23.41 -3.80 11.90
CA GLU A 87 -23.21 -5.20 12.29
C GLU A 87 -21.80 -5.39 12.86
N GLN A 88 -21.68 -5.25 14.18
CA GLN A 88 -20.40 -5.35 14.87
C GLN A 88 -19.99 -6.81 15.03
N LYS A 89 -18.75 -7.12 14.67
CA LYS A 89 -18.16 -8.43 14.97
C LYS A 89 -17.75 -8.46 16.44
N TYR A 90 -18.02 -9.58 17.11
CA TYR A 90 -17.52 -9.77 18.47
C TYR A 90 -15.98 -9.88 18.44
N ILE A 91 -15.32 -8.89 19.05
CA ILE A 91 -13.86 -8.83 19.16
C ILE A 91 -13.51 -8.80 20.64
N ARG A 92 -12.72 -9.78 21.09
CA ARG A 92 -12.21 -9.80 22.46
C ARG A 92 -11.31 -8.59 22.68
N LEU A 93 -11.39 -7.98 23.87
CA LEU A 93 -10.53 -6.87 24.27
C LEU A 93 -9.04 -7.18 24.01
N PHE A 94 -8.35 -6.25 23.38
CA PHE A 94 -6.96 -6.34 22.91
C PHE A 94 -6.66 -7.40 21.83
N ALA A 95 -7.67 -8.15 21.35
CA ALA A 95 -7.46 -9.04 20.22
C ALA A 95 -7.22 -8.23 18.93
N MET A 96 -6.18 -8.61 18.19
CA MET A 96 -5.86 -8.04 16.88
C MET A 96 -6.15 -9.09 15.81
N ARG A 97 -7.40 -9.15 15.36
CA ARG A 97 -7.88 -10.12 14.39
C ARG A 97 -8.23 -9.50 13.03
N PRO A 98 -7.22 -9.06 12.25
CA PRO A 98 -7.45 -8.54 10.89
C PRO A 98 -7.95 -9.64 9.93
N ASP A 99 -7.76 -10.91 10.28
CA ASP A 99 -8.26 -12.09 9.57
C ASP A 99 -9.79 -12.14 9.48
N LEU A 100 -10.52 -11.43 10.36
CA LEU A 100 -11.97 -11.30 10.28
C LEU A 100 -12.44 -10.44 9.10
N TYR A 101 -11.55 -9.63 8.50
CA TYR A 101 -11.88 -8.69 7.43
C TYR A 101 -11.41 -9.23 6.09
N ILE A 102 -12.28 -10.01 5.45
CA ILE A 102 -12.02 -10.69 4.17
C ILE A 102 -13.04 -10.21 3.13
N GLY A 103 -12.62 -10.15 1.87
CA GLY A 103 -13.51 -9.86 0.75
C GLY A 103 -13.84 -8.38 0.56
N GLY A 104 -14.49 -8.06 -0.56
CA GLY A 104 -14.87 -6.70 -0.93
C GLY A 104 -13.70 -5.71 -0.83
N LYS A 105 -13.89 -4.63 -0.06
CA LYS A 105 -12.87 -3.60 0.19
C LYS A 105 -11.62 -4.09 0.95
N TYR A 106 -11.72 -5.23 1.63
CA TYR A 106 -10.62 -5.87 2.37
C TYR A 106 -9.88 -6.93 1.55
N SER A 107 -10.26 -7.14 0.29
CA SER A 107 -9.53 -8.05 -0.61
C SER A 107 -8.23 -7.41 -1.11
N TYR A 108 -7.22 -8.23 -1.35
CA TYR A 108 -5.93 -7.76 -1.85
C TYR A 108 -6.08 -7.10 -3.23
N LEU A 109 -6.89 -7.69 -4.10
CA LEU A 109 -7.14 -7.16 -5.45
C LEU A 109 -7.79 -5.77 -5.41
N SER A 110 -8.70 -5.53 -4.46
CA SER A 110 -9.29 -4.20 -4.23
C SER A 110 -8.25 -3.16 -3.80
N SER A 111 -7.21 -3.56 -3.08
CA SER A 111 -6.10 -2.67 -2.73
C SER A 111 -5.17 -2.45 -3.92
N PHE A 112 -4.89 -3.51 -4.70
CA PHE A 112 -4.02 -3.46 -5.87
C PHE A 112 -4.53 -2.50 -6.95
N ILE A 113 -5.85 -2.50 -7.21
CA ILE A 113 -6.52 -1.64 -8.19
C ILE A 113 -6.96 -0.30 -7.57
N SER A 114 -6.60 -0.02 -6.31
CA SER A 114 -6.96 1.24 -5.64
C SER A 114 -6.51 2.44 -6.47
N ILE A 115 -7.40 3.43 -6.65
CA ILE A 115 -7.11 4.61 -7.48
C ILE A 115 -5.87 5.40 -7.00
N THR A 116 -5.59 5.35 -5.69
CA THR A 116 -4.42 5.97 -5.06
C THR A 116 -3.10 5.27 -5.35
N ILE A 117 -3.15 3.99 -5.69
CA ILE A 117 -1.97 3.16 -6.00
C ILE A 117 -1.80 3.08 -7.51
N ILE A 118 -2.86 2.68 -8.24
CA ILE A 118 -2.77 2.42 -9.68
C ILE A 118 -2.31 3.66 -10.46
N LYS A 119 -2.77 4.87 -10.11
CA LYS A 119 -2.36 6.10 -10.81
C LYS A 119 -0.85 6.32 -10.75
N LEU A 120 -0.22 6.03 -9.62
CA LEU A 120 1.22 6.21 -9.44
C LEU A 120 2.00 5.15 -10.24
N TYR A 121 1.74 3.87 -9.98
CA TYR A 121 2.54 2.79 -10.58
C TYR A 121 2.28 2.63 -12.07
N LEU A 122 1.02 2.72 -12.50
CA LEU A 122 0.69 2.68 -13.93
C LEU A 122 1.26 3.90 -14.65
N GLY A 123 1.22 5.08 -14.02
CA GLY A 123 1.87 6.29 -14.55
C GLY A 123 3.37 6.10 -14.78
N ILE A 124 4.09 5.54 -13.79
CA ILE A 124 5.53 5.24 -13.91
C ILE A 124 5.78 4.25 -15.05
N VAL A 125 5.01 3.15 -15.13
CA VAL A 125 5.16 2.14 -16.19
C VAL A 125 4.91 2.75 -17.57
N VAL A 126 3.86 3.55 -17.75
CA VAL A 126 3.56 4.22 -19.02
C VAL A 126 4.69 5.15 -19.44
N ILE A 127 5.26 5.93 -18.51
CA ILE A 127 6.41 6.81 -18.79
C ILE A 127 7.62 6.00 -19.23
N LEU A 128 7.96 4.92 -18.51
CA LEU A 128 9.11 4.07 -18.84
C LEU A 128 8.96 3.40 -20.21
N VAL A 129 7.76 2.88 -20.51
CA VAL A 129 7.46 2.27 -21.81
C VAL A 129 7.50 3.31 -22.93
N GLY A 130 6.96 4.51 -22.69
CA GLY A 130 7.04 5.62 -23.65
C GLY A 130 8.49 6.00 -23.97
N PHE A 131 9.35 6.10 -22.95
CA PHE A 131 10.78 6.37 -23.16
C PHE A 131 11.48 5.26 -23.94
N PHE A 132 11.15 3.99 -23.69
CA PHE A 132 11.72 2.86 -24.43
C PHE A 132 11.41 2.86 -25.94
N PHE A 133 10.26 3.42 -26.36
CA PHE A 133 9.91 3.53 -27.77
C PHE A 133 10.44 4.79 -28.45
N ILE A 134 10.67 5.86 -27.68
CA ILE A 134 11.14 7.15 -28.20
C ILE A 134 12.66 7.16 -28.37
N PHE A 135 13.39 6.54 -27.44
CA PHE A 135 14.85 6.50 -27.40
C PHE A 135 15.35 5.08 -27.66
#